data_AF-A0A671QI22-F1
#
_entry.id   AF-A0A671QI22-F1
#
_cell.length_a   1.000
_cell.length_b   1.000
_cell.length_c   1.000
_cell.angle_alpha   90.00
_cell.angle_beta   90.00
_cell.angle_gamma   90.00
#
_symmetry.space_group_name_H-M   'P 1'
#
loop_
_entity.id
_entity.type
_entity.pdbx_description
1 polymer ?
#
loop_
_entity_poly.entity_id
_entity_poly.type
_entity_poly.pdbx_seq_one_letter_code
_entity_poly.pdbx_strand_id
1 'polypeptide(L)'
;MTDILVLSQALCGLNDGIQMRPFLPPRPKSVIQMNNSSFAKSTLDIGISDEEWERLQKALDWPGPDQQITQLDLSTNPVHSTFSIVELKKSYKVGDSISIVITARDHNKNLKTYGGDFFQAKLFNSKLKASLYGEVVDHRNGTYSFVLLLPWEGQAQVFVRLEHSSEVVQILKKYRESSFPRSHYNGHFEGPGTKNTRISEVVECNLKWGAERSLRKGKCCCEYKDIKTGTEWQCERPKKLSCDKLVGHSMGRFESPLNRFENKLFSK
;
A
#
# COMPACT_ATOMS: atom_id res chain seq x y z
N MET A 1 9.49 -7.68 -13.16
CA MET A 1 10.45 -8.78 -12.99
C MET A 1 11.25 -8.41 -11.75
N THR A 2 10.78 -8.83 -10.58
CA THR A 2 11.39 -8.49 -9.28
C THR A 2 12.54 -9.44 -9.03
N ASP A 3 13.76 -8.92 -8.94
CA ASP A 3 14.89 -9.66 -8.38
C ASP A 3 14.64 -9.81 -6.88
N ILE A 4 13.98 -10.92 -6.52
CA ILE A 4 13.70 -11.31 -5.14
C ILE A 4 14.98 -11.89 -4.58
N LEU A 5 15.75 -11.07 -3.85
CA LEU A 5 16.86 -11.59 -3.06
C LEU A 5 16.36 -12.06 -1.69
N VAL A 6 16.85 -13.24 -1.32
CA VAL A 6 16.49 -13.99 -0.14
C VAL A 6 17.73 -14.15 0.71
N LEU A 7 17.74 -13.56 1.90
CA LEU A 7 18.75 -13.89 2.91
C LEU A 7 18.18 -15.04 3.76
N SER A 8 18.88 -16.18 3.79
CA SER A 8 18.48 -17.36 4.57
C SER A 8 19.59 -17.82 5.53
N GLN A 9 19.20 -18.15 6.76
CA GLN A 9 20.04 -18.87 7.72
C GLN A 9 19.23 -20.03 8.32
N ALA A 10 19.83 -21.22 8.37
CA ALA A 10 19.20 -22.45 8.84
C ALA A 10 19.55 -22.75 10.31
N LEU A 11 18.54 -23.15 11.09
CA LEU A 11 18.65 -23.66 12.47
C LEU A 11 18.12 -25.10 12.50
N CYS A 12 18.73 -26.00 13.29
CA CYS A 12 18.41 -27.44 13.31
C CYS A 12 18.26 -28.04 14.73
N GLY A 13 17.22 -28.88 14.91
CA GLY A 13 17.20 -30.06 15.79
C GLY A 13 16.28 -30.03 17.01
N LEU A 14 15.29 -30.97 17.10
CA LEU A 14 15.23 -32.12 18.05
C LEU A 14 13.84 -32.80 18.07
N ASN A 15 13.73 -34.03 17.56
CA ASN A 15 12.55 -34.91 17.59
C ASN A 15 11.91 -35.00 18.99
N ASP A 16 10.64 -34.60 19.13
CA ASP A 16 9.58 -35.39 19.79
C ASP A 16 8.25 -34.64 19.87
N GLY A 17 7.18 -35.31 19.42
CA GLY A 17 5.89 -34.72 19.08
C GLY A 17 4.92 -34.48 20.24
N ILE A 18 4.07 -33.46 20.08
CA ILE A 18 2.85 -33.25 20.86
C ILE A 18 1.70 -32.83 19.90
N GLN A 19 0.55 -33.49 20.03
CA GLN A 19 -0.68 -33.17 19.29
C GLN A 19 -1.21 -31.77 19.65
N MET A 20 -1.39 -30.90 18.66
CA MET A 20 -2.11 -29.63 18.80
C MET A 20 -3.51 -29.72 18.17
N ARG A 21 -4.51 -29.18 18.87
CA ARG A 21 -5.91 -29.11 18.42
C ARG A 21 -6.10 -27.98 17.38
N PRO A 22 -7.13 -28.07 16.51
CA PRO A 22 -7.35 -27.09 15.44
C PRO A 22 -7.72 -25.71 15.97
N PHE A 23 -7.16 -24.67 15.34
CA PHE A 23 -7.55 -23.28 15.54
C PHE A 23 -8.90 -23.04 14.84
N LEU A 24 -9.88 -22.49 15.56
CA LEU A 24 -11.18 -22.09 15.00
C LEU A 24 -11.18 -20.56 14.82
N PRO A 25 -11.27 -20.04 13.57
CA PRO A 25 -11.32 -18.60 13.36
C PRO A 25 -12.63 -18.01 13.90
N PRO A 26 -12.60 -16.79 14.48
CA PRO A 26 -13.83 -16.10 14.90
C PRO A 26 -14.71 -15.78 13.68
N ARG A 27 -16.03 -15.94 13.85
CA ARG A 27 -17.02 -15.65 12.81
C ARG A 27 -17.06 -14.15 12.50
N PRO A 28 -17.16 -13.74 11.22
CA PRO A 28 -17.40 -12.35 10.85
C PRO A 28 -18.73 -11.85 11.41
N LYS A 29 -18.73 -10.68 12.05
CA LYS A 29 -19.96 -9.96 12.36
C LYS A 29 -20.49 -9.26 11.10
N SER A 30 -21.79 -9.26 10.93
CA SER A 30 -22.49 -8.65 9.77
C SER A 30 -22.27 -7.14 9.72
N VAL A 31 -21.92 -6.64 8.54
CA VAL A 31 -21.80 -5.21 8.22
C VAL A 31 -23.20 -4.60 8.11
N ILE A 32 -23.43 -3.50 8.83
CA ILE A 32 -24.65 -2.70 8.78
C ILE A 32 -24.65 -1.89 7.48
N GLN A 33 -25.72 -2.02 6.68
CA GLN A 33 -25.98 -1.15 5.53
C GLN A 33 -26.35 0.26 6.01
N MET A 34 -25.60 1.28 5.59
CA MET A 34 -26.00 2.68 5.72
C MET A 34 -26.44 3.23 4.36
N ASN A 35 -27.65 3.79 4.33
CA ASN A 35 -28.25 4.47 3.18
C ASN A 35 -27.87 5.95 3.14
N ASN A 36 -27.72 6.44 1.90
CA ASN A 36 -27.64 7.81 1.39
C ASN A 36 -27.73 9.00 2.36
N SER A 37 -26.65 9.77 2.46
CA SER A 37 -26.69 11.24 2.45
C SER A 37 -25.34 11.82 2.04
N SER A 38 -25.35 13.05 1.53
CA SER A 38 -24.25 13.81 0.92
C SER A 38 -22.97 13.88 1.76
N PHE A 39 -21.85 13.40 1.23
CA PHE A 39 -20.58 13.31 1.95
C PHE A 39 -19.75 14.59 1.83
N ALA A 40 -19.88 15.46 2.82
CA ALA A 40 -18.78 16.26 3.33
C ALA A 40 -18.59 15.82 4.80
N LYS A 41 -17.86 14.73 5.03
CA LYS A 41 -17.83 14.10 6.36
C LYS A 41 -16.81 14.76 7.29
N SER A 42 -17.33 15.43 8.31
CA SER A 42 -16.69 15.65 9.61
C SER A 42 -16.54 14.31 10.35
N THR A 43 -15.59 14.20 11.30
CA THR A 43 -15.36 13.02 12.16
C THR A 43 -16.66 12.52 12.85
N LEU A 44 -17.61 13.42 13.10
CA LEU A 44 -18.93 13.14 13.67
C LEU A 44 -19.84 12.25 12.79
N ASP A 45 -19.68 12.28 11.47
CA ASP A 45 -20.54 11.56 10.51
C ASP A 45 -20.19 10.05 10.34
N ILE A 46 -19.15 9.58 11.04
CA ILE A 46 -18.68 8.19 11.01
C ILE A 46 -18.85 7.52 12.39
N GLY A 47 -19.26 8.26 13.42
CA GLY A 47 -19.41 7.75 14.78
C GLY A 47 -18.08 7.44 15.47
N ILE A 48 -16.97 8.00 14.97
CA ILE A 48 -15.63 7.84 15.55
C ILE A 48 -15.38 9.06 16.44
N SER A 49 -15.03 8.82 17.70
CA SER A 49 -14.63 9.90 18.61
C SER A 49 -13.33 10.54 18.17
N ASP A 50 -13.09 11.81 18.50
CA ASP A 50 -11.82 12.47 18.15
C ASP A 50 -10.61 11.75 18.77
N GLU A 51 -10.75 11.18 19.97
CA GLU A 51 -9.71 10.36 20.60
C GLU A 51 -9.40 9.07 19.82
N GLU A 52 -10.44 8.38 19.34
CA GLU A 52 -10.28 7.18 18.51
C GLU A 52 -9.66 7.55 17.16
N TRP A 53 -10.04 8.69 16.60
CA TRP A 53 -9.47 9.20 15.37
C TRP A 53 -7.97 9.47 15.50
N GLU A 54 -7.53 10.17 16.55
CA GLU A 54 -6.10 10.42 16.83
C GLU A 54 -5.32 9.11 17.03
N ARG A 55 -5.92 8.14 17.72
CA ARG A 55 -5.33 6.80 17.88
C ARG A 55 -5.15 6.08 16.55
N LEU A 56 -6.16 6.12 15.68
CA LEU A 56 -6.10 5.51 14.35
C LEU A 56 -5.07 6.21 13.47
N GLN A 57 -5.01 7.54 13.50
CA GLN A 57 -3.99 8.30 12.77
C GLN A 57 -2.58 7.90 13.22
N LYS A 58 -2.35 7.79 14.53
CA LYS A 58 -1.08 7.34 15.08
C LYS A 58 -0.74 5.89 14.70
N ALA A 59 -1.74 5.01 14.63
CA ALA A 59 -1.55 3.61 14.21
C ALA A 59 -1.27 3.47 12.71
N LEU A 60 -1.70 4.43 11.89
CA LEU A 60 -1.45 4.48 10.45
C LEU A 60 -0.18 5.25 10.08
N ASP A 61 0.45 5.93 11.04
CA ASP A 61 1.68 6.65 10.78
C ASP A 61 2.82 5.67 10.56
N TRP A 62 3.57 5.93 9.50
CA TRP A 62 4.76 5.17 9.14
C TRP A 62 5.96 6.11 9.19
N PRO A 63 7.02 5.75 9.95
CA PRO A 63 8.21 6.56 10.07
C PRO A 63 8.94 6.63 8.71
N GLY A 64 9.56 7.76 8.41
CA GLY A 64 10.37 7.92 7.23
C GLY A 64 11.41 9.00 7.44
N PRO A 65 12.37 9.15 6.52
CA PRO A 65 13.35 10.22 6.60
C PRO A 65 12.66 11.60 6.63
N ASP A 66 13.23 12.57 7.34
CA ASP A 66 12.69 13.93 7.37
C ASP A 66 12.91 14.68 6.05
N GLN A 67 13.88 14.20 5.26
CA GLN A 67 14.28 14.79 3.99
C GLN A 67 13.98 13.85 2.83
N GLN A 68 13.64 14.45 1.70
CA GLN A 68 13.45 13.71 0.46
C GLN A 68 14.81 13.30 -0.12
N ILE A 69 15.01 12.00 -0.30
CA ILE A 69 16.24 11.48 -0.90
C ILE A 69 16.10 11.50 -2.41
N THR A 70 16.96 12.29 -3.07
CA THR A 70 16.95 12.54 -4.52
C THR A 70 17.99 11.70 -5.27
N GLN A 71 18.71 10.84 -4.57
CA GLN A 71 19.76 10.00 -5.13
C GLN A 71 19.48 8.53 -4.88
N LEU A 72 19.49 7.74 -5.96
CA LEU A 72 19.26 6.30 -5.91
C LEU A 72 20.34 5.59 -5.11
N ASP A 73 21.59 6.05 -5.18
CA ASP A 73 22.68 5.33 -4.52
C ASP A 73 22.62 5.42 -2.99
N LEU A 74 21.85 6.38 -2.47
CA LEU A 74 21.58 6.53 -1.04
C LEU A 74 20.40 5.67 -0.55
N SER A 75 19.61 5.07 -1.45
CA SER A 75 18.47 4.24 -1.05
C SER A 75 18.92 2.92 -0.45
N THR A 76 18.09 2.35 0.44
CA THR A 76 18.39 1.06 1.06
C THR A 76 18.51 -0.04 0.00
N ASN A 77 19.63 -0.76 0.04
CA ASN A 77 19.95 -1.84 -0.88
C ASN A 77 19.86 -3.19 -0.16
N PRO A 78 19.02 -4.14 -0.63
CA PRO A 78 18.86 -5.43 0.03
C PRO A 78 20.09 -6.36 -0.09
N VAL A 79 20.91 -6.20 -1.13
CA VAL A 79 22.15 -6.98 -1.35
C VAL A 79 23.24 -6.61 -0.36
N HIS A 80 23.30 -5.34 0.04
CA HIS A 80 24.30 -4.84 0.99
C HIS A 80 23.83 -4.86 2.43
N SER A 81 22.51 -4.89 2.65
CA SER A 81 21.93 -5.05 3.98
C SER A 81 22.11 -6.48 4.48
N THR A 82 22.22 -6.62 5.81
CA THR A 82 22.44 -7.93 6.45
C THR A 82 21.53 -8.11 7.65
N PHE A 83 21.38 -9.36 8.10
CA PHE A 83 20.77 -9.65 9.39
C PHE A 83 21.63 -10.67 10.18
N SER A 84 21.49 -10.66 11.50
CA SER A 84 22.13 -11.62 12.38
C SER A 84 21.21 -12.04 13.52
N ILE A 85 21.28 -13.31 13.91
CA ILE A 85 20.60 -13.82 15.10
C ILE A 85 21.45 -13.45 16.31
N VAL A 86 20.84 -12.77 17.28
CA VAL A 86 21.49 -12.38 18.54
C VAL A 86 21.73 -13.62 19.38
N GLU A 87 22.95 -13.77 19.90
CA GLU A 87 23.35 -14.88 20.79
C GLU A 87 22.99 -16.27 20.25
N LEU A 88 23.43 -16.55 19.02
CA LEU A 88 23.16 -17.83 18.36
C LEU A 88 23.53 -19.04 19.24
N LYS A 89 22.53 -19.81 19.63
CA LYS A 89 22.70 -21.05 20.39
C LYS A 89 22.93 -22.25 19.46
N LYS A 90 23.60 -23.28 20.00
CA LYS A 90 23.82 -24.56 19.30
C LYS A 90 22.53 -25.33 19.05
N SER A 91 21.56 -25.20 19.95
CA SER A 91 20.24 -25.83 19.86
C SER A 91 19.19 -24.96 20.53
N TYR A 92 17.94 -25.18 20.14
CA TYR A 92 16.76 -24.48 20.65
C TYR A 92 15.66 -25.49 20.99
N LYS A 93 14.77 -25.11 21.90
CA LYS A 93 13.56 -25.88 22.22
C LYS A 93 12.35 -25.27 21.53
N VAL A 94 11.34 -26.10 21.26
CA VAL A 94 10.04 -25.60 20.84
C VAL A 94 9.49 -24.68 21.94
N GLY A 95 9.01 -23.50 21.55
CA GLY A 95 8.59 -22.44 22.45
C GLY A 95 9.68 -21.43 22.81
N ASP A 96 10.95 -21.69 22.47
CA ASP A 96 12.00 -20.68 22.58
C ASP A 96 11.73 -19.51 21.61
N SER A 97 12.30 -18.36 21.91
CA SER A 97 12.31 -17.19 21.02
C SER A 97 13.73 -16.84 20.61
N ILE A 98 13.89 -16.41 19.36
CA ILE A 98 15.13 -15.87 18.83
C ILE A 98 14.96 -14.38 18.53
N SER A 99 15.98 -13.59 18.84
CA SER A 99 16.04 -12.17 18.49
C SER A 99 16.94 -11.99 17.30
N ILE A 100 16.51 -11.19 16.32
CA ILE A 100 17.26 -10.93 15.10
C ILE A 100 17.42 -9.42 14.95
N VAL A 101 18.59 -9.00 14.47
CA VAL A 101 18.88 -7.61 14.13
C VAL A 101 19.17 -7.52 12.63
N ILE A 102 18.55 -6.54 11.96
CA ILE A 102 18.82 -6.16 10.58
C ILE A 102 19.68 -4.89 10.61
N THR A 103 20.70 -4.83 9.76
CA THR A 103 21.50 -3.62 9.54
C THR A 103 21.38 -3.18 8.08
N ALA A 104 20.64 -2.10 7.85
CA ALA A 104 20.38 -1.58 6.52
C ALA A 104 21.59 -0.84 5.96
N ARG A 105 21.85 -1.02 4.66
CA ARG A 105 22.92 -0.32 3.92
C ARG A 105 22.43 0.25 2.60
N ASP A 106 23.05 1.33 2.17
CA ASP A 106 22.80 1.93 0.86
C ASP A 106 23.50 1.15 -0.28
N HIS A 107 23.36 1.62 -1.53
CA HIS A 107 24.04 1.02 -2.68
C HIS A 107 25.57 1.14 -2.62
N ASN A 108 26.08 2.09 -1.84
CA ASN A 108 27.51 2.30 -1.61
C ASN A 108 28.06 1.50 -0.42
N LYS A 109 27.23 0.62 0.19
CA LYS A 109 27.54 -0.20 1.37
C LYS A 109 27.70 0.60 2.67
N ASN A 110 27.32 1.88 2.68
CA ASN A 110 27.32 2.69 3.88
C ASN A 110 26.14 2.31 4.78
N LEU A 111 26.32 2.46 6.08
CA LEU A 111 25.24 2.30 7.05
C LEU A 111 24.17 3.37 6.83
N LYS A 112 22.92 2.94 6.83
CA LYS A 112 21.79 3.86 6.91
C LYS A 112 21.78 4.54 8.28
N THR A 113 21.35 5.79 8.34
CA THR A 113 21.27 6.60 9.57
C THR A 113 19.84 6.94 9.97
N TYR A 114 18.87 6.45 9.20
CA TYR A 114 17.44 6.67 9.38
C TYR A 114 16.67 5.37 9.12
N GLY A 115 15.42 5.33 9.60
CA GLY A 115 14.51 4.20 9.44
C GLY A 115 13.51 4.37 8.30
N GLY A 116 12.39 3.68 8.43
CA GLY A 116 11.24 3.75 7.53
C GLY A 116 11.22 2.71 6.41
N ASP A 117 12.22 1.82 6.34
CA ASP A 117 12.22 0.71 5.40
C ASP A 117 11.13 -0.29 5.79
N PHE A 118 10.41 -0.80 4.80
CA PHE A 118 9.44 -1.85 4.99
C PHE A 118 10.10 -3.22 4.83
N PHE A 119 10.60 -3.76 5.93
CA PHE A 119 11.12 -5.12 6.01
C PHE A 119 10.00 -6.11 6.38
N GLN A 120 9.99 -7.24 5.70
CA GLN A 120 9.20 -8.41 6.05
C GLN A 120 10.14 -9.51 6.54
N ALA A 121 9.88 -10.01 7.74
CA ALA A 121 10.63 -11.10 8.35
C ALA A 121 9.72 -12.29 8.66
N LYS A 122 10.18 -13.50 8.34
CA LYS A 122 9.45 -14.74 8.67
C LYS A 122 10.37 -15.90 9.02
N LEU A 123 9.90 -16.75 9.91
CA LEU A 123 10.36 -18.11 10.06
C LEU A 123 9.63 -18.99 9.05
N PHE A 124 10.32 -19.89 8.36
CA PHE A 124 9.66 -20.86 7.49
C PHE A 124 10.32 -22.24 7.52
N ASN A 125 9.51 -23.26 7.25
CA ASN A 125 9.94 -24.62 6.98
C ASN A 125 9.20 -25.13 5.74
N SER A 126 9.94 -25.42 4.67
CA SER A 126 9.38 -25.86 3.38
C SER A 126 8.78 -27.27 3.44
N LYS A 127 9.36 -28.18 4.23
CA LYS A 127 8.87 -29.55 4.42
C LYS A 127 7.52 -29.56 5.15
N LEU A 128 7.42 -28.80 6.23
CA LEU A 128 6.19 -28.70 7.03
C LEU A 128 5.15 -27.76 6.42
N LYS A 129 5.53 -26.98 5.39
CA LYS A 129 4.70 -25.90 4.82
C LYS A 129 4.21 -24.93 5.91
N ALA A 130 5.05 -24.68 6.91
CA ALA A 130 4.75 -23.84 8.05
C ALA A 130 5.55 -22.54 7.96
N SER A 131 4.92 -21.42 8.35
CA SER A 131 5.58 -20.13 8.44
C SER A 131 4.98 -19.25 9.53
N LEU A 132 5.82 -18.44 10.16
CA LEU A 132 5.44 -17.43 11.16
C LEU A 132 6.07 -16.10 10.78
N TYR A 133 5.27 -15.04 10.71
CA TYR A 133 5.77 -13.68 10.50
C TYR A 133 6.18 -13.05 11.83
N GLY A 134 7.30 -12.33 11.82
CA GLY A 134 7.76 -11.51 12.94
C GLY A 134 7.36 -10.05 12.75
N GLU A 135 7.02 -9.39 13.85
CA GLU A 135 6.86 -7.93 13.86
C GLU A 135 8.23 -7.28 13.81
N VAL A 136 8.47 -6.46 12.78
CA VAL A 136 9.73 -5.73 12.63
C VAL A 136 9.62 -4.37 13.30
N VAL A 137 10.50 -4.14 14.27
CA VAL A 137 10.64 -2.88 15.00
C VAL A 137 11.74 -2.05 14.35
N ASP A 138 11.39 -0.86 13.89
CA ASP A 138 12.33 0.13 13.36
C ASP A 138 12.93 0.99 14.49
N HIS A 139 14.25 0.97 14.62
CA HIS A 139 14.98 1.77 15.61
C HIS A 139 15.33 3.19 15.13
N ARG A 140 14.91 3.56 13.91
CA ARG A 140 15.06 4.89 13.30
C ARG A 140 16.50 5.33 13.09
N ASN A 141 17.43 4.40 13.04
CA ASN A 141 18.87 4.67 12.91
C ASN A 141 19.54 3.76 11.86
N GLY A 142 18.76 3.18 10.95
CA GLY A 142 19.22 2.19 9.98
C GLY A 142 19.33 0.76 10.51
N THR A 143 18.95 0.51 11.77
CA THR A 143 18.83 -0.83 12.34
C THR A 143 17.39 -1.17 12.66
N TYR A 144 17.06 -2.45 12.54
CA TYR A 144 15.75 -2.99 12.82
C TYR A 144 15.90 -4.26 13.64
N SER A 145 14.91 -4.61 14.45
CA SER A 145 14.90 -5.90 15.15
C SER A 145 13.56 -6.56 15.08
N PHE A 146 13.55 -7.88 15.29
CA PHE A 146 12.33 -8.64 15.42
C PHE A 146 12.59 -9.88 16.27
N VAL A 147 11.53 -10.37 16.90
CA VAL A 147 11.55 -11.59 17.70
C VAL A 147 10.68 -12.64 17.01
N LEU A 148 11.21 -13.86 16.88
CA LEU A 148 10.45 -15.00 16.36
C LEU A 148 10.37 -16.09 17.43
N LEU A 149 9.14 -16.50 17.73
CA LEU A 149 8.88 -17.76 18.43
C LEU A 149 9.29 -18.93 17.52
N LEU A 150 9.77 -20.03 18.12
CA LEU A 150 10.04 -21.29 17.44
C LEU A 150 8.89 -22.28 17.74
N PRO A 151 7.85 -22.36 16.90
CA PRO A 151 6.62 -23.07 17.27
C PRO A 151 6.59 -24.53 16.80
N TRP A 152 7.62 -24.99 16.09
CA TRP A 152 7.73 -26.37 15.63
C TRP A 152 9.16 -26.87 15.77
N GLU A 153 9.23 -28.17 15.62
CA GLU A 153 10.40 -28.98 15.82
C GLU A 153 11.11 -29.27 14.48
N GLY A 154 12.42 -29.51 14.53
CA GLY A 154 13.25 -29.76 13.35
C GLY A 154 13.88 -28.49 12.75
N GLN A 155 14.01 -28.44 11.43
CA GLN A 155 14.69 -27.34 10.75
C GLN A 155 13.78 -26.10 10.69
N ALA A 156 14.37 -24.92 10.89
CA ALA A 156 13.72 -23.66 10.62
C ALA A 156 14.67 -22.73 9.88
N GLN A 157 14.13 -21.91 8.98
CA GLN A 157 14.90 -20.92 8.24
C GLN A 157 14.32 -19.54 8.51
N VAL A 158 15.19 -18.60 8.87
CA VAL A 158 14.83 -17.19 8.96
C VAL A 158 14.95 -16.58 7.57
N PHE A 159 13.93 -15.84 7.17
CA PHE A 159 13.84 -15.15 5.90
C PHE A 159 13.54 -13.69 6.17
N VAL A 160 14.39 -12.80 5.65
CA VAL A 160 14.20 -11.35 5.72
C VAL A 160 14.20 -10.80 4.31
N ARG A 161 13.22 -9.95 4.01
CA ARG A 161 13.06 -9.29 2.72
C ARG A 161 12.77 -7.82 2.90
N LEU A 162 13.48 -6.98 2.16
CA LEU A 162 13.10 -5.58 1.96
C LEU A 162 11.99 -5.55 0.92
N GLU A 163 10.77 -5.22 1.32
CA GLU A 163 9.66 -5.04 0.39
C GLU A 163 9.75 -3.66 -0.27
N HIS A 164 9.98 -2.61 0.53
CA HIS A 164 10.19 -1.25 0.05
C HIS A 164 11.23 -0.53 0.89
N SER A 165 12.17 0.17 0.25
CA SER A 165 13.04 1.09 0.99
C SER A 165 12.23 2.28 1.54
N SER A 166 12.76 2.92 2.56
CA SER A 166 12.19 4.14 3.16
C SER A 166 11.94 5.25 2.12
N GLU A 167 12.78 5.35 1.10
CA GLU A 167 12.60 6.28 -0.02
C GLU A 167 11.35 5.95 -0.85
N VAL A 168 11.14 4.66 -1.15
CA VAL A 168 9.93 4.20 -1.83
C VAL A 168 8.69 4.42 -0.94
N VAL A 169 8.79 4.12 0.35
CA VAL A 169 7.68 4.30 1.29
C VAL A 169 7.28 5.78 1.39
N GLN A 170 8.23 6.71 1.44
CA GLN A 170 7.94 8.15 1.37
C GLN A 170 7.17 8.54 0.12
N ILE A 171 7.56 8.00 -1.05
CA ILE A 171 6.88 8.27 -2.32
C ILE A 171 5.45 7.73 -2.28
N LEU A 172 5.26 6.52 -1.76
CA LEU A 172 3.92 5.93 -1.57
C LEU A 172 3.06 6.77 -0.60
N LYS A 173 3.63 7.25 0.51
CA LYS A 173 2.97 8.14 1.49
C LYS A 173 2.53 9.44 0.83
N LYS A 174 3.44 10.11 0.13
CA LYS A 174 3.18 11.33 -0.66
C LYS A 174 2.01 11.14 -1.62
N TYR A 175 1.96 10.05 -2.39
CA TYR A 175 0.88 9.83 -3.37
C TYR A 175 -0.41 9.30 -2.76
N ARG A 176 -0.36 8.66 -1.58
CA ARG A 176 -1.55 8.33 -0.80
C ARG A 176 -2.24 9.59 -0.28
N GLU A 177 -1.45 10.58 0.13
CA GLU A 177 -1.92 11.83 0.72
C GLU A 177 -2.19 12.93 -0.31
N SER A 178 -1.65 12.82 -1.53
CA SER A 178 -1.91 13.77 -2.60
C SER A 178 -3.29 13.56 -3.25
N SER A 179 -3.85 14.65 -3.78
CA SER A 179 -5.08 14.62 -4.60
C SER A 179 -4.78 14.36 -6.09
N PHE A 180 -3.67 13.67 -6.40
CA PHE A 180 -3.29 13.40 -7.78
C PHE A 180 -4.31 12.47 -8.46
N PRO A 181 -4.92 12.87 -9.59
CA PRO A 181 -5.84 12.02 -10.32
C PRO A 181 -5.08 10.86 -10.97
N ARG A 182 -5.24 9.65 -10.44
CA ARG A 182 -4.55 8.45 -10.97
C ARG A 182 -5.25 7.88 -12.20
N SER A 183 -6.57 7.95 -12.17
CA SER A 183 -7.43 7.42 -13.22
C SER A 183 -8.26 8.56 -13.78
N HIS A 184 -8.18 8.75 -15.08
CA HIS A 184 -9.05 9.65 -15.81
C HIS A 184 -10.10 8.80 -16.50
N TYR A 185 -11.36 9.28 -16.52
CA TYR A 185 -12.43 8.63 -17.26
C TYR A 185 -12.88 9.51 -18.41
N ASN A 186 -13.54 8.88 -19.38
CA ASN A 186 -14.07 9.57 -20.55
C ASN A 186 -15.59 9.43 -20.55
N GLY A 187 -16.29 10.52 -20.85
CA GLY A 187 -17.72 10.50 -21.13
C GLY A 187 -17.97 10.54 -22.63
N HIS A 188 -18.90 9.70 -23.08
CA HIS A 188 -19.28 9.58 -24.48
C HIS A 188 -20.62 10.28 -24.68
N PHE A 189 -20.65 11.27 -25.56
CA PHE A 189 -21.85 12.02 -25.91
C PHE A 189 -22.22 11.72 -27.35
N GLU A 190 -23.49 11.40 -27.59
CA GLU A 190 -24.01 11.15 -28.93
C GLU A 190 -25.30 11.91 -29.19
N GLY A 191 -25.37 12.58 -30.33
CA GLY A 191 -26.57 13.31 -30.73
C GLY A 191 -26.67 13.57 -32.23
N PRO A 192 -27.80 14.13 -32.67
CA PRO A 192 -28.01 14.52 -34.05
C PRO A 192 -27.11 15.70 -34.44
N GLY A 193 -26.54 15.65 -35.65
CA GLY A 193 -25.73 16.69 -36.25
C GLY A 193 -26.40 17.38 -37.44
N THR A 194 -25.68 18.33 -38.05
CA THR A 194 -26.15 19.00 -39.26
C THR A 194 -26.24 18.02 -40.43
N LYS A 195 -27.31 18.09 -41.24
CA LYS A 195 -27.52 17.27 -42.45
C LYS A 195 -27.66 15.75 -42.19
N ASN A 196 -28.50 15.35 -41.22
CA ASN A 196 -28.76 13.94 -40.87
C ASN A 196 -27.52 13.11 -40.48
N THR A 197 -26.44 13.76 -40.02
CA THR A 197 -25.26 13.08 -39.49
C THR A 197 -25.41 12.82 -37.99
N ARG A 198 -24.73 11.80 -37.44
CA ARG A 198 -24.57 11.65 -35.98
C ARG A 198 -23.26 12.30 -35.57
N ILE A 199 -23.29 13.05 -34.47
CA ILE A 199 -22.09 13.61 -33.84
C ILE A 199 -21.82 12.77 -32.59
N SER A 200 -20.55 12.39 -32.44
CA SER A 200 -20.02 11.81 -31.21
C SER A 200 -18.91 12.71 -30.67
N GLU A 201 -18.95 13.01 -29.39
CA GLU A 201 -17.91 13.75 -28.68
C GLU A 201 -17.47 12.96 -27.45
N VAL A 202 -16.16 12.92 -27.23
CA VAL A 202 -15.55 12.30 -26.05
C VAL A 202 -14.85 13.39 -25.26
N VAL A 203 -15.18 13.48 -23.98
CA VAL A 203 -14.64 14.51 -23.06
C VAL A 203 -14.17 13.86 -21.76
N GLU A 204 -13.28 14.54 -21.05
CA GLU A 204 -12.80 14.05 -19.76
C GLU A 204 -13.92 14.15 -18.70
N CYS A 205 -14.08 13.08 -17.95
CA CYS A 205 -15.07 12.96 -16.88
C CYS A 205 -14.47 12.28 -15.67
N ASN A 206 -14.92 12.62 -14.47
CA ASN A 206 -14.49 11.98 -13.24
C ASN A 206 -15.66 11.87 -12.25
N LEU A 207 -15.52 10.96 -11.27
CA LEU A 207 -16.46 10.88 -10.16
C LEU A 207 -16.46 12.20 -9.39
N LYS A 208 -17.67 12.70 -9.07
CA LYS A 208 -17.83 13.89 -8.26
C LYS A 208 -17.61 13.53 -6.79
N TRP A 209 -16.39 13.75 -6.29
CA TRP A 209 -16.03 13.42 -4.90
C TRP A 209 -15.90 14.68 -4.04
N GLY A 210 -16.90 14.97 -3.19
CA GLY A 210 -16.88 16.11 -2.27
C GLY A 210 -16.79 17.50 -2.96
N ALA A 211 -16.94 18.57 -2.18
CA ALA A 211 -17.01 19.94 -2.70
C ALA A 211 -15.64 20.54 -3.12
N GLU A 212 -14.53 19.88 -2.78
CA GLU A 212 -13.16 20.35 -3.03
C GLU A 212 -12.45 19.61 -4.16
N ARG A 213 -12.77 18.34 -4.41
CA ARG A 213 -12.12 17.50 -5.45
C ARG A 213 -12.92 17.41 -6.76
N SER A 214 -13.98 18.20 -6.91
CA SER A 214 -14.66 18.40 -8.19
C SER A 214 -13.69 19.03 -9.19
N LEU A 215 -13.74 18.58 -10.45
CA LEU A 215 -12.97 19.08 -11.58
C LEU A 215 -13.30 20.58 -11.80
N ARG A 216 -12.61 21.44 -11.04
CA ARG A 216 -12.68 22.92 -11.04
C ARG A 216 -14.05 23.51 -10.65
N LYS A 217 -14.09 24.29 -9.56
CA LYS A 217 -15.20 25.21 -9.23
C LYS A 217 -15.35 26.24 -10.35
N GLY A 218 -16.30 26.04 -11.26
CA GLY A 218 -16.63 26.98 -12.34
C GLY A 218 -17.72 26.45 -13.27
N LYS A 219 -18.26 27.31 -14.15
CA LYS A 219 -19.31 27.03 -15.16
C LYS A 219 -18.88 26.06 -16.29
N CYS A 220 -18.04 25.07 -16.00
CA CYS A 220 -17.39 24.23 -17.01
C CYS A 220 -18.15 22.95 -17.37
N CYS A 221 -19.06 22.48 -16.53
CA CYS A 221 -19.18 21.04 -16.39
C CYS A 221 -20.62 20.50 -16.49
N CYS A 222 -20.77 19.34 -17.13
CA CYS A 222 -21.99 18.53 -17.19
C CYS A 222 -21.99 17.54 -16.02
N GLU A 223 -23.08 17.51 -15.26
CA GLU A 223 -23.25 16.55 -14.16
C GLU A 223 -24.26 15.48 -14.54
N TYR A 224 -23.94 14.22 -14.23
CA TYR A 224 -24.84 13.11 -14.47
C TYR A 224 -24.76 12.09 -13.33
N LYS A 225 -25.89 11.45 -13.07
CA LYS A 225 -25.98 10.35 -12.12
C LYS A 225 -26.08 9.05 -12.91
N ASP A 226 -25.12 8.16 -12.72
CA ASP A 226 -25.20 6.83 -13.30
C ASP A 226 -26.38 6.08 -12.64
N ILE A 227 -27.32 5.61 -13.44
CA ILE A 227 -28.56 5.00 -12.95
C ILE A 227 -28.29 3.63 -12.30
N LYS A 228 -27.25 2.91 -12.76
CA LYS A 228 -26.92 1.56 -12.26
C LYS A 228 -26.17 1.62 -10.94
N THR A 229 -25.19 2.51 -10.83
CA THR A 229 -24.35 2.60 -9.63
C THR A 229 -24.83 3.68 -8.65
N GLY A 230 -25.69 4.59 -9.09
CA GLY A 230 -26.12 5.76 -8.31
C GLY A 230 -25.04 6.82 -8.13
N THR A 231 -23.86 6.67 -8.74
CA THR A 231 -22.73 7.58 -8.56
C THR A 231 -22.89 8.86 -9.36
N GLU A 232 -22.52 9.99 -8.77
CA GLU A 232 -22.47 11.28 -9.46
C GLU A 232 -21.13 11.46 -10.17
N TRP A 233 -21.21 11.90 -11.41
CA TRP A 233 -20.09 12.14 -12.28
C TRP A 233 -20.12 13.57 -12.81
N GLN A 234 -18.93 14.11 -13.05
CA GLN A 234 -18.72 15.44 -13.59
C GLN A 234 -17.84 15.33 -14.84
N CYS A 235 -18.39 15.77 -15.97
CA CYS A 235 -17.72 15.85 -17.26
C CYS A 235 -17.42 17.30 -17.65
N GLU A 236 -16.38 17.51 -18.43
CA GLU A 236 -16.25 18.74 -19.20
C GLU A 236 -17.43 18.89 -20.19
N ARG A 237 -17.83 20.13 -20.50
CA ARG A 237 -18.92 20.37 -21.44
C ARG A 237 -18.47 20.06 -22.88
N PRO A 238 -19.17 19.19 -23.62
CA PRO A 238 -18.89 18.96 -25.04
C PRO A 238 -19.06 20.25 -25.86
N LYS A 239 -18.34 20.36 -26.98
CA LYS A 239 -18.28 21.61 -27.76
C LYS A 239 -19.55 21.82 -28.58
N LYS A 240 -20.16 20.75 -29.09
CA LYS A 240 -21.32 20.82 -29.99
C LYS A 240 -22.58 20.21 -29.40
N LEU A 241 -22.43 19.15 -28.62
CA LEU A 241 -23.53 18.44 -27.97
C LEU A 241 -23.91 19.08 -26.63
N SER A 242 -25.15 18.84 -26.20
CA SER A 242 -25.66 19.24 -24.90
C SER A 242 -25.43 18.14 -23.86
N CYS A 243 -25.46 18.51 -22.57
CA CYS A 243 -25.14 17.58 -21.47
C CYS A 243 -26.10 16.38 -21.36
N ASP A 244 -27.34 16.50 -21.86
CA ASP A 244 -28.34 15.42 -21.88
C ASP A 244 -28.03 14.33 -22.91
N LYS A 245 -27.00 14.52 -23.75
CA LYS A 245 -26.59 13.56 -24.78
C LYS A 245 -25.55 12.55 -24.34
N LEU A 246 -25.24 12.48 -23.04
CA LEU A 246 -24.34 11.46 -22.52
C LEU A 246 -24.98 10.07 -22.66
N VAL A 247 -24.27 9.15 -23.31
CA VAL A 247 -24.68 7.75 -23.46
C VAL A 247 -23.96 6.80 -22.51
N GLY A 248 -22.82 7.21 -21.97
CA GLY A 248 -22.08 6.43 -20.99
C GLY A 248 -20.67 6.95 -20.72
N HIS A 249 -19.92 6.20 -19.93
CA HIS A 249 -18.51 6.49 -19.64
C HIS A 249 -17.65 5.25 -19.85
N SER A 250 -16.35 5.48 -20.05
CA SER A 250 -15.35 4.43 -20.12
C SER A 250 -14.10 4.82 -19.34
N MET A 251 -13.25 3.84 -19.05
CA MET A 251 -11.91 4.14 -18.57
C MET A 251 -11.16 4.96 -19.63
N GLY A 252 -10.48 6.01 -19.18
CA GLY A 252 -9.65 6.88 -19.99
C GLY A 252 -8.17 6.54 -19.78
N ARG A 253 -7.35 7.58 -19.64
CA ARG A 253 -5.91 7.42 -19.40
C ARG A 253 -5.62 7.09 -17.92
N PHE A 254 -4.62 6.26 -17.70
CA PHE A 254 -3.97 6.12 -16.40
C PHE A 254 -2.74 7.00 -16.39
N GLU A 255 -2.65 7.93 -15.43
CA GLU A 255 -1.47 8.76 -15.29
C GLU A 255 -0.61 8.20 -14.17
N SER A 256 0.63 7.84 -14.50
CA SER A 256 1.58 7.44 -13.46
C SER A 256 1.90 8.68 -12.62
N PRO A 257 1.68 8.62 -11.30
CA PRO A 257 2.08 9.72 -10.43
C PRO A 257 3.60 9.87 -10.37
N LEU A 258 4.35 8.81 -10.72
CA LEU A 258 5.80 8.74 -10.52
C LEU A 258 6.56 9.53 -11.57
N ASN A 259 7.50 10.37 -11.12
CA ASN A 259 8.45 11.01 -12.02
C ASN A 259 9.56 10.03 -12.47
N ARG A 260 10.41 10.44 -13.43
CA ARG A 260 11.48 9.58 -13.98
C ARG A 260 12.45 9.06 -12.92
N PHE A 261 12.76 9.87 -11.90
CA PHE A 261 13.64 9.46 -10.81
C PHE A 261 12.94 8.46 -9.88
N GLU A 262 11.71 8.78 -9.43
CA GLU A 262 10.92 7.91 -8.56
C GLU A 262 10.72 6.52 -9.20
N ASN A 263 10.44 6.44 -10.50
CA ASN A 263 10.33 5.16 -11.21
C ASN A 263 11.58 4.27 -11.09
N LYS A 264 12.78 4.86 -10.98
CA LYS A 264 14.01 4.08 -10.80
C LYS A 264 14.06 3.37 -9.45
N LEU A 265 13.51 4.00 -8.40
CA LEU A 265 13.45 3.42 -7.05
C LEU A 265 12.53 2.19 -6.96
N PHE A 266 11.51 2.11 -7.82
CA PHE A 266 10.60 0.94 -7.89
C PHE A 266 11.13 -0.20 -8.78
N SER A 267 12.22 0.03 -9.51
CA SER A 267 12.74 -0.90 -10.51
C SER A 267 13.90 -1.79 -10.04
N LYS A 268 14.36 -1.59 -8.80
CA LYS A 268 15.52 -2.27 -8.21
C LYS A 268 15.18 -2.95 -6.89
#